data_AF-A0A5E6NMT1-F1
#
_entry.id   AF-A0A5E6NMT1-F1
#
_cell.length_a   1.000
_cell.length_b   1.000
_cell.length_c   1.000
_cell.angle_alpha   90.00
_cell.angle_beta   90.00
_cell.angle_gamma   90.00
#
_symmetry.space_group_name_H-M   'P 1'
#
loop_
_entity.id
_entity.type
_entity.pdbx_description
1 polymer ?
#
loop_
_entity_poly.entity_id
_entity_poly.type
_entity_poly.pdbx_seq_one_letter_code
_entity_poly.pdbx_strand_id
1 'polypeptide(L)'
;MNTANTIQWERHLYKVLRIAKIGLYRELVEFIKISSLSWDKNIPNLIDKLDISVDKFFELEKKVSFNVSNIFNCVNILQKEILLNLNTDISIFVTKTHYAFLPKNVYLLEEYGLPRMISKKIQLSGLINIEDNDIDLHSIIDNFNELTYEKVIQQVEDLDNFDKYILEYFFDGIKN
;
A
#
# COMPACT_ATOMS: atom_id res chain seq x y z
N MET A 1 -0.91 -0.36 -17.90
CA MET A 1 -1.22 -0.61 -16.47
C MET A 1 -0.98 0.62 -15.58
N ASN A 2 -0.41 1.72 -16.09
CA ASN A 2 -0.19 2.96 -15.31
C ASN A 2 -1.37 3.95 -15.33
N THR A 3 -2.46 3.60 -16.02
CA THR A 3 -3.71 4.38 -16.03
C THR A 3 -4.48 4.17 -14.73
N ALA A 4 -5.24 5.16 -14.28
CA ALA A 4 -6.19 4.99 -13.16
C ALA A 4 -7.39 4.10 -13.52
N ASN A 5 -7.68 3.89 -14.82
CA ASN A 5 -8.78 3.04 -15.25
C ASN A 5 -8.43 1.55 -15.13
N THR A 6 -8.91 0.91 -14.06
CA THR A 6 -8.59 -0.47 -13.71
C THR A 6 -9.14 -1.50 -14.71
N ILE A 7 -10.16 -1.17 -15.51
CA ILE A 7 -10.69 -2.04 -16.58
C ILE A 7 -9.61 -2.34 -17.63
N GLN A 8 -8.74 -1.37 -17.92
CA GLN A 8 -7.66 -1.53 -18.90
C GLN A 8 -6.55 -2.47 -18.40
N TRP A 9 -6.49 -2.75 -17.09
CA TRP A 9 -5.52 -3.66 -16.50
C TRP A 9 -5.93 -5.12 -16.69
N GLU A 10 -7.24 -5.39 -16.73
CA GLU A 10 -7.85 -6.71 -16.59
C GLU A 10 -7.26 -7.75 -17.54
N ARG A 11 -7.22 -7.45 -18.85
CA ARG A 11 -6.64 -8.35 -19.86
C ARG A 11 -5.17 -8.71 -19.56
N HIS A 12 -4.39 -7.73 -19.12
CA HIS A 12 -2.97 -7.89 -18.82
C HIS A 12 -2.76 -8.70 -17.55
N LEU A 13 -3.55 -8.42 -16.51
CA LEU A 13 -3.57 -9.18 -15.26
C LEU A 13 -3.87 -10.65 -15.52
N TYR A 14 -4.96 -10.96 -16.22
CA TYR A 14 -5.29 -12.35 -16.56
C TYR A 14 -4.19 -13.04 -17.35
N LYS A 15 -3.58 -12.35 -18.33
CA LYS A 15 -2.50 -12.94 -19.15
C LYS A 15 -1.28 -13.30 -18.31
N VAL A 16 -0.78 -12.34 -17.50
CA VAL A 16 0.42 -12.54 -16.68
C VAL A 16 0.19 -13.60 -15.60
N LEU A 17 -0.92 -13.51 -14.87
CA LEU A 17 -1.22 -14.44 -13.77
C LEU A 17 -1.40 -15.89 -14.27
N ARG A 18 -2.00 -16.08 -15.45
CA ARG A 18 -2.14 -17.41 -16.08
C ARG A 18 -0.79 -17.98 -16.52
N ILE A 19 0.06 -17.17 -17.16
CA ILE A 19 1.39 -17.60 -17.60
C ILE A 19 2.24 -17.99 -16.39
N ALA A 20 2.20 -17.18 -15.33
CA ALA A 20 2.93 -17.45 -14.09
C ALA A 20 2.28 -18.52 -13.21
N LYS A 21 1.18 -19.15 -13.66
CA LYS A 21 0.45 -20.21 -12.95
C LYS A 21 0.06 -19.84 -11.51
N ILE A 22 -0.26 -18.57 -11.25
CA ILE A 22 -0.80 -18.17 -9.95
C ILE A 22 -2.29 -18.57 -9.90
N GLY A 23 -2.62 -19.48 -8.96
CA GLY A 23 -4.02 -19.84 -8.68
C GLY A 23 -4.83 -18.66 -8.13
N LEU A 24 -6.16 -18.75 -8.20
CA LEU A 24 -7.11 -17.68 -7.81
C LEU A 24 -7.02 -16.41 -8.67
N TYR A 25 -6.66 -16.55 -9.96
CA TYR A 25 -6.41 -15.40 -10.82
C TYR A 25 -7.64 -14.48 -11.00
N ARG A 26 -8.89 -14.97 -10.90
CA ARG A 26 -10.09 -14.11 -10.93
C ARG A 26 -10.17 -13.24 -9.67
N GLU A 27 -10.08 -13.87 -8.49
CA GLU A 27 -10.08 -13.18 -7.20
C GLU A 27 -8.94 -12.17 -7.11
N LEU A 28 -7.73 -12.54 -7.55
CA LEU A 28 -6.58 -11.64 -7.55
C LEU A 28 -6.78 -10.45 -8.50
N VAL A 29 -7.35 -10.66 -9.68
CA VAL A 29 -7.65 -9.56 -10.61
C VAL A 29 -8.62 -8.59 -9.97
N GLU A 30 -9.69 -9.10 -9.35
CA GLU A 30 -10.71 -8.29 -8.70
C GLU A 30 -10.14 -7.54 -7.49
N PHE A 31 -9.41 -8.23 -6.63
CA PHE A 31 -8.70 -7.65 -5.50
C PHE A 31 -7.77 -6.53 -5.95
N ILE A 32 -6.89 -6.75 -6.93
CA ILE A 32 -5.97 -5.73 -7.46
C ILE A 32 -6.71 -4.48 -7.96
N LYS A 33 -7.88 -4.65 -8.61
CA LYS A 33 -8.70 -3.53 -9.08
C LYS A 33 -9.33 -2.75 -7.93
N ILE A 34 -9.71 -3.41 -6.84
CA ILE A 34 -10.28 -2.77 -5.65
C ILE A 34 -9.19 -2.14 -4.77
N SER A 35 -8.05 -2.80 -4.59
CA SER A 35 -6.91 -2.30 -3.82
C SER A 35 -6.34 -1.02 -4.38
N SER A 36 -6.55 -0.68 -5.66
CA SER A 36 -6.16 0.65 -6.15
C SER A 36 -6.83 1.81 -5.41
N LEU A 37 -7.86 1.54 -4.60
CA LEU A 37 -8.56 2.47 -3.74
C LEU A 37 -8.12 2.38 -2.25
N SER A 38 -7.12 1.55 -1.93
CA SER A 38 -6.72 1.20 -0.56
C SER A 38 -6.39 2.38 0.33
N TRP A 39 -5.87 3.46 -0.25
CA TRP A 39 -5.54 4.67 0.50
C TRP A 39 -6.68 5.67 0.61
N ASP A 40 -7.65 5.62 -0.32
CA ASP A 40 -8.78 6.55 -0.39
C ASP A 40 -10.03 6.03 0.31
N LYS A 41 -10.07 4.73 0.59
CA LYS A 41 -11.20 4.03 1.23
C LYS A 41 -10.70 3.25 2.44
N ASN A 42 -11.52 3.21 3.48
CA ASN A 42 -11.24 2.38 4.64
C ASN A 42 -11.30 0.88 4.28
N ILE A 43 -10.61 0.06 5.06
CA ILE A 43 -10.57 -1.40 4.88
C ILE A 43 -11.98 -2.02 4.88
N PRO A 44 -12.90 -1.69 5.81
CA PRO A 44 -14.25 -2.24 5.80
C PRO A 44 -15.00 -2.06 4.47
N ASN A 45 -14.90 -0.88 3.85
CA ASN A 45 -15.54 -0.61 2.55
C ASN A 45 -14.94 -1.45 1.41
N LEU A 46 -13.64 -1.76 1.47
CA LEU A 46 -12.98 -2.59 0.45
C LEU A 46 -13.38 -4.06 0.62
N ILE A 47 -13.46 -4.53 1.86
CA ILE A 47 -13.93 -5.87 2.22
C ILE A 47 -15.37 -6.07 1.75
N ASP A 48 -16.26 -5.12 2.05
CA ASP A 48 -17.67 -5.16 1.64
C ASP A 48 -17.83 -5.23 0.10
N LYS A 49 -17.04 -4.43 -0.64
CA LYS A 49 -17.03 -4.48 -2.11
C LYS A 49 -16.56 -5.79 -2.70
N LEU A 50 -15.69 -6.51 -2.00
CA LEU A 50 -15.14 -7.79 -2.42
C LEU A 50 -15.99 -8.97 -1.94
N ASP A 51 -16.88 -8.75 -0.97
CA ASP A 51 -17.67 -9.78 -0.29
C ASP A 51 -16.79 -10.93 0.26
N ILE A 52 -15.73 -10.56 0.99
CA ILE A 52 -14.76 -11.51 1.59
C ILE A 52 -14.61 -11.30 3.10
N SER A 53 -13.95 -12.23 3.79
CA SER A 53 -13.58 -12.04 5.19
C SER A 53 -12.35 -11.13 5.34
N VAL A 54 -12.17 -10.58 6.55
CA VAL A 54 -10.97 -9.81 6.93
C VAL A 54 -9.70 -10.62 6.70
N ASP A 55 -9.67 -11.88 7.14
CA ASP A 55 -8.51 -12.76 6.97
C ASP A 55 -8.18 -12.97 5.48
N LYS A 56 -9.23 -13.14 4.65
CA LYS A 56 -9.04 -13.32 3.21
C LYS A 56 -8.51 -12.05 2.55
N PHE A 57 -8.95 -10.87 2.99
CA PHE A 57 -8.44 -9.60 2.51
C PHE A 57 -6.93 -9.49 2.72
N PHE A 58 -6.44 -9.74 3.94
CA PHE A 58 -5.02 -9.66 4.23
C PHE A 58 -4.20 -10.79 3.59
N GLU A 59 -4.79 -11.99 3.41
CA GLU A 59 -4.16 -13.07 2.62
C GLU A 59 -3.92 -12.64 1.17
N LEU A 60 -4.94 -12.05 0.52
CA LEU A 60 -4.83 -11.55 -0.85
C LEU A 60 -3.88 -10.36 -0.94
N GLU A 61 -3.91 -9.45 0.04
CA GLU A 61 -2.99 -8.31 0.13
C GLU A 61 -1.54 -8.78 0.12
N LYS A 62 -1.20 -9.71 1.02
CA LYS A 62 0.13 -10.31 1.09
C LYS A 62 0.55 -11.00 -0.20
N LYS A 63 -0.39 -11.71 -0.83
CA LYS A 63 -0.13 -12.39 -2.11
C LYS A 63 0.14 -11.38 -3.24
N VAL A 64 -0.53 -10.23 -3.22
CA VAL A 64 -0.29 -9.15 -4.18
C VAL A 64 1.03 -8.43 -3.92
N SER A 65 1.30 -8.03 -2.67
CA SER A 65 2.52 -7.30 -2.28
C SER A 65 3.78 -8.11 -2.51
N PHE A 66 3.70 -9.44 -2.42
CA PHE A 66 4.84 -10.33 -2.61
C PHE A 66 4.85 -11.07 -3.96
N ASN A 67 3.90 -11.97 -4.21
CA ASN A 67 3.98 -12.86 -5.38
C ASN A 67 3.69 -12.12 -6.68
N VAL A 68 2.61 -11.34 -6.71
CA VAL A 68 2.18 -10.64 -7.93
C VAL A 68 3.20 -9.55 -8.29
N SER A 69 3.62 -8.74 -7.31
CA SER A 69 4.62 -7.68 -7.54
C SER A 69 5.91 -8.21 -8.15
N ASN A 70 6.45 -9.31 -7.63
CA ASN A 70 7.66 -9.96 -8.14
C ASN A 70 7.49 -10.44 -9.58
N ILE A 71 6.36 -11.06 -9.91
CA ILE A 71 6.09 -11.54 -11.28
C ILE A 71 5.97 -10.37 -12.26
N PHE A 72 5.27 -9.31 -11.88
CA PHE A 72 5.18 -8.12 -12.72
C PHE A 72 6.51 -7.39 -12.85
N ASN A 73 7.38 -7.43 -11.82
CA ASN A 73 8.74 -6.92 -11.92
C ASN A 73 9.55 -7.72 -12.95
N CYS A 74 9.49 -9.05 -12.91
CA CYS A 74 10.12 -9.89 -13.93
C CYS A 74 9.60 -9.59 -15.34
N VAL A 75 8.28 -9.42 -15.49
CA VAL A 75 7.68 -9.00 -16.77
C VAL A 75 8.23 -7.63 -17.20
N ASN A 76 8.37 -6.68 -16.29
CA ASN A 76 8.90 -5.35 -16.58
C ASN A 76 10.36 -5.38 -17.06
N ILE A 77 11.18 -6.23 -16.44
CA ILE A 77 12.59 -6.41 -16.84
C ILE A 77 12.65 -7.08 -18.21
N LEU A 78 11.98 -8.23 -18.38
CA LEU A 78 12.02 -8.99 -19.63
C LEU A 78 11.48 -8.20 -20.83
N GLN A 79 10.40 -7.44 -20.66
CA GLN A 79 9.87 -6.63 -21.76
C GLN A 79 10.85 -5.54 -22.18
N LYS A 80 11.58 -4.91 -21.24
CA LYS A 80 12.56 -3.88 -21.54
C LYS A 80 13.75 -4.43 -22.31
N GLU A 81 14.18 -5.66 -21.98
CA GLU A 81 15.29 -6.34 -22.66
C GLU A 81 14.90 -6.89 -24.05
N ILE A 82 13.70 -7.44 -24.19
CA ILE A 82 13.28 -8.13 -25.43
C ILE A 82 12.64 -7.15 -26.43
N LEU A 83 11.90 -6.17 -25.94
CA LEU A 83 11.10 -5.24 -26.76
C LEU A 83 11.73 -3.85 -26.77
N LEU A 84 12.98 -3.76 -27.19
CA LEU A 84 13.81 -2.52 -27.16
C LEU A 84 13.14 -1.29 -27.80
N ASN A 85 12.25 -1.50 -28.78
CA ASN A 85 11.56 -0.42 -29.50
C ASN A 85 10.19 -0.05 -28.91
N LEU A 86 9.69 -0.84 -27.94
CA LEU A 86 8.45 -0.54 -27.23
C LEU A 86 8.84 0.05 -25.87
N ASN A 87 8.69 1.36 -25.73
CA ASN A 87 8.92 2.09 -24.48
C ASN A 87 7.81 1.79 -23.43
N THR A 88 7.58 0.50 -23.16
CA THR A 88 6.58 0.03 -22.20
C THR A 88 7.26 -0.11 -20.85
N ASP A 89 7.01 0.82 -19.94
CA ASP A 89 7.43 0.72 -18.55
C ASP A 89 6.23 0.56 -17.61
N ILE A 90 6.22 -0.52 -16.84
CA ILE A 90 5.20 -0.79 -15.82
C ILE A 90 5.76 -0.69 -14.39
N SER A 91 6.94 -0.10 -14.20
CA SER A 91 7.59 0.12 -12.90
C SER A 91 6.66 0.76 -11.86
N ILE A 92 5.84 1.73 -12.28
CA ILE A 92 4.83 2.36 -11.42
C ILE A 92 3.81 1.33 -10.92
N PHE A 93 3.30 0.48 -11.81
CA PHE A 93 2.36 -0.57 -11.44
C PHE A 93 3.02 -1.59 -10.50
N VAL A 94 4.26 -2.01 -10.79
CA VAL A 94 5.04 -2.90 -9.92
C VAL A 94 5.16 -2.31 -8.51
N THR A 95 5.55 -1.04 -8.42
CA THR A 95 5.69 -0.30 -7.15
C THR A 95 4.36 -0.28 -6.39
N LYS A 96 3.26 0.05 -7.08
CA LYS A 96 1.92 0.03 -6.48
C LYS A 96 1.57 -1.35 -5.95
N THR A 97 1.78 -2.41 -6.71
CA THR A 97 1.50 -3.77 -6.21
C THR A 97 2.37 -4.13 -5.02
N HIS A 98 3.66 -3.77 -5.04
CA HIS A 98 4.61 -4.07 -3.96
C HIS A 98 4.19 -3.45 -2.63
N TYR A 99 3.68 -2.21 -2.64
CA TYR A 99 3.17 -1.53 -1.45
C TYR A 99 1.65 -1.70 -1.26
N ALA A 100 1.05 -2.75 -1.81
CA ALA A 100 -0.39 -3.02 -1.67
C ALA A 100 -1.30 -1.81 -2.02
N PHE A 101 -0.85 -0.98 -2.97
CA PHE A 101 -1.47 0.27 -3.42
C PHE A 101 -1.58 1.36 -2.34
N LEU A 102 -0.80 1.27 -1.28
CA LEU A 102 -0.57 2.35 -0.33
C LEU A 102 0.60 3.24 -0.77
N PRO A 103 0.70 4.46 -0.25
CA PRO A 103 1.95 5.21 -0.28
C PRO A 103 3.08 4.38 0.34
N LYS A 104 4.30 4.47 -0.21
CA LYS A 104 5.47 3.70 0.23
C LYS A 104 5.65 3.77 1.74
N ASN A 105 5.64 4.99 2.27
CA ASN A 105 5.94 5.23 3.67
C ASN A 105 4.81 4.82 4.60
N VAL A 106 3.55 4.87 4.16
CA VAL A 106 2.43 4.31 4.91
C VAL A 106 2.58 2.79 5.06
N TYR A 107 2.90 2.09 3.97
CA TYR A 107 3.13 0.65 4.00
C TYR A 107 4.27 0.28 4.95
N LEU A 108 5.40 0.99 4.84
CA LEU A 108 6.57 0.75 5.69
C LEU A 108 6.30 1.06 7.17
N LEU A 109 5.61 2.16 7.48
CA LEU A 109 5.23 2.50 8.85
C LEU A 109 4.33 1.45 9.48
N GLU A 110 3.44 0.83 8.69
CA GLU A 110 2.59 -0.25 9.18
C GLU A 110 3.39 -1.51 9.54
N GLU A 111 4.39 -1.87 8.74
CA GLU A 111 5.36 -2.93 9.10
C GLU A 111 6.20 -2.55 10.34
N TYR A 112 6.39 -1.25 10.58
CA TYR A 112 7.03 -0.70 11.79
C TYR A 112 6.07 -0.53 12.99
N GLY A 113 4.81 -0.95 12.84
CA GLY A 113 3.84 -0.98 13.94
C GLY A 113 2.90 0.22 14.04
N LEU A 114 2.88 1.13 13.05
CA LEU A 114 1.88 2.20 12.96
C LEU A 114 0.78 1.83 11.94
N PRO A 115 -0.42 1.40 12.39
CA PRO A 115 -1.50 1.00 11.51
C PRO A 115 -1.86 2.07 10.47
N ARG A 116 -2.10 1.66 9.22
CA ARG A 116 -2.37 2.61 8.12
C ARG A 116 -3.55 3.55 8.37
N MET A 117 -4.52 3.12 9.18
CA MET A 117 -5.68 3.93 9.56
C MET A 117 -5.27 5.12 10.43
N ILE A 118 -4.31 4.94 11.35
CA ILE A 118 -3.77 6.01 12.20
C ILE A 118 -2.88 6.92 11.34
N SER A 119 -2.03 6.35 10.48
CA SER A 119 -1.24 7.11 9.49
C SER A 119 -2.13 8.02 8.64
N LYS A 120 -3.33 7.55 8.23
CA LYS A 120 -4.28 8.38 7.49
C LYS A 120 -4.77 9.58 8.29
N LYS A 121 -5.09 9.40 9.58
CA LYS A 121 -5.51 10.52 10.46
C LYS A 121 -4.40 11.56 10.61
N ILE A 122 -3.15 11.12 10.78
CA ILE A 122 -1.98 12.00 10.87
C ILE A 122 -1.72 12.74 9.54
N GLN A 123 -1.84 12.05 8.40
CA GLN A 123 -1.72 12.70 7.08
C GLN A 123 -2.77 13.81 6.92
N LEU A 124 -4.01 13.54 7.34
CA LEU A 124 -5.13 14.48 7.20
C LEU A 124 -4.99 15.72 8.10
N SER A 125 -4.28 15.62 9.23
CA SER A 125 -3.99 16.78 10.07
C SER A 125 -2.92 17.71 9.49
N GLY A 126 -2.15 17.25 8.49
CA GLY A 126 -1.10 18.02 7.85
C GLY A 126 0.17 18.19 8.69
N LEU A 127 0.30 17.48 9.81
CA LEU A 127 1.49 17.53 10.67
C LEU A 127 2.73 16.94 9.98
N ILE A 128 2.54 15.83 9.26
CA ILE A 128 3.57 15.13 8.50
C ILE A 128 2.98 14.76 7.15
N ASN A 129 3.75 14.95 6.08
CA ASN A 129 3.40 14.41 4.77
C ASN A 129 3.95 12.98 4.62
N ILE A 130 3.17 11.99 5.03
CA ILE A 130 3.47 10.56 4.94
C ILE A 130 3.27 10.04 3.50
N GLU A 131 2.56 10.78 2.65
CA GLU A 131 2.37 10.43 1.23
C GLU A 131 3.59 10.75 0.35
N ASP A 132 4.54 11.54 0.87
CA ASP A 132 5.76 11.89 0.16
C ASP A 132 6.60 10.62 -0.07
N ASN A 133 6.77 10.22 -1.34
CA ASN A 133 7.53 9.03 -1.70
C ASN A 133 9.02 9.31 -1.92
N ASP A 134 9.43 10.59 -1.91
CA ASP A 134 10.82 11.02 -2.12
C ASP A 134 11.62 10.99 -0.81
N ILE A 135 10.95 11.09 0.34
CA ILE A 135 11.57 10.90 1.65
C ILE A 135 11.67 9.41 2.02
N ASP A 136 12.74 9.06 2.73
CA ASP A 136 12.93 7.72 3.27
C ASP A 136 12.25 7.54 4.63
N LEU A 137 12.18 6.28 5.08
CA LEU A 137 11.52 5.93 6.33
C LEU A 137 12.22 6.57 7.55
N HIS A 138 13.55 6.65 7.54
CA HIS A 138 14.32 7.25 8.64
C HIS A 138 13.98 8.73 8.81
N SER A 139 13.93 9.47 7.71
CA SER A 139 13.55 10.89 7.72
C SER A 139 12.13 11.10 8.25
N ILE A 140 11.20 10.20 7.93
CA ILE A 140 9.84 10.25 8.49
C ILE A 140 9.83 9.96 9.99
N ILE A 141 10.61 8.97 10.44
CA ILE A 141 10.74 8.66 11.86
C ILE A 141 11.32 9.87 12.62
N ASP A 142 12.30 10.57 12.04
CA ASP A 142 12.84 11.79 12.62
C ASP A 142 11.77 12.88 12.73
N ASN A 143 10.94 13.08 11.69
CA ASN A 143 9.79 13.99 11.75
C ASN A 143 8.81 13.61 12.87
N PHE A 144 8.55 12.32 13.09
CA PHE A 144 7.75 11.86 14.22
C PHE A 144 8.41 12.24 15.55
N ASN A 145 9.71 11.96 15.72
CA ASN A 145 10.45 12.30 16.94
C ASN A 145 10.45 13.81 17.24
N GLU A 146 10.50 14.68 16.22
CA GLU A 146 10.39 16.14 16.39
C GLU A 146 8.97 16.62 16.76
N LEU A 147 7.94 15.96 16.23
CA LEU A 147 6.55 16.25 16.58
C LEU A 147 6.22 15.80 18.00
N THR A 148 6.71 14.64 18.42
CA THR A 148 6.39 13.97 19.69
C THR A 148 4.95 13.45 19.78
N TYR A 149 4.75 12.46 20.64
CA TYR A 149 3.44 11.85 20.91
C TYR A 149 2.42 12.89 21.36
N GLU A 150 2.81 13.81 22.25
CA GLU A 150 1.92 14.79 22.86
C GLU A 150 1.34 15.77 21.84
N LYS A 151 2.14 16.21 20.85
CA LYS A 151 1.61 17.10 19.80
C LYS A 151 0.66 16.35 18.88
N VAL A 152 0.97 15.09 18.55
CA VAL A 152 0.11 14.27 17.69
C VAL A 152 -1.27 14.08 18.33
N ILE A 153 -1.35 13.68 19.62
CA ILE A 153 -2.65 13.48 20.28
C ILE A 153 -3.46 14.77 20.48
N GLN A 154 -2.81 15.94 20.48
CA GLN A 154 -3.46 17.24 20.65
C GLN A 154 -4.00 17.80 19.33
N GLN A 155 -3.34 17.51 18.21
CA GLN A 155 -3.60 18.16 16.92
C GLN A 155 -4.24 17.24 15.87
N VAL A 156 -4.16 15.91 16.05
CA VAL A 156 -4.87 14.97 15.18
C VAL A 156 -6.28 14.75 15.72
N GLU A 157 -7.27 15.06 14.89
CA GLU A 157 -8.68 14.83 15.19
C GLU A 157 -9.02 13.32 15.13
N ASP A 158 -10.13 12.94 15.78
CA ASP A 158 -10.70 11.58 15.73
C ASP A 158 -9.79 10.44 16.20
N LEU A 159 -8.78 10.71 17.04
CA LEU A 159 -8.02 9.67 17.74
C LEU A 159 -8.80 9.13 18.94
N ASP A 160 -9.16 7.85 18.88
CA ASP A 160 -9.78 7.15 20.01
C ASP A 160 -8.74 6.66 21.03
N ASN A 161 -9.19 6.02 22.11
CA ASN A 161 -8.28 5.53 23.15
C ASN A 161 -7.39 4.39 22.67
N PHE A 162 -7.86 3.57 21.72
CA PHE A 162 -7.06 2.50 21.14
C PHE A 162 -5.99 3.08 20.20
N ASP A 163 -6.33 4.08 19.40
CA ASP A 163 -5.36 4.79 18.57
C ASP A 163 -4.25 5.42 19.41
N LYS A 164 -4.61 6.08 20.51
CA LYS A 164 -3.65 6.69 21.44
C LYS A 164 -2.73 5.66 22.06
N TYR A 165 -3.28 4.52 22.47
CA TYR A 165 -2.50 3.38 22.97
C TYR A 165 -1.50 2.92 21.91
N ILE A 166 -1.93 2.67 20.67
CA ILE A 166 -1.01 2.24 19.60
C ILE A 166 0.06 3.30 19.31
N LEU A 167 -0.32 4.58 19.30
CA LEU A 167 0.63 5.68 19.12
C LEU A 167 1.67 5.73 20.23
N GLU A 168 1.28 5.57 21.49
CA GLU A 168 2.22 5.53 22.62
C GLU A 168 3.27 4.43 22.42
N TYR A 169 2.85 3.21 22.07
CA TYR A 169 3.77 2.11 21.78
C TYR A 169 4.65 2.38 20.55
N PHE A 170 4.10 2.96 19.49
CA PHE A 170 4.87 3.32 18.31
C PHE A 170 5.95 4.36 18.64
N PHE A 171 5.58 5.44 19.34
CA PHE A 171 6.52 6.48 19.76
C PHE A 171 7.61 5.96 20.70
N ASP A 172 7.27 5.06 21.62
CA ASP A 172 8.26 4.41 22.47
C ASP A 172 9.20 3.48 21.68
N GLY A 173 8.71 2.85 20.62
CA GLY A 173 9.52 1.99 19.73
C GLY A 173 10.48 2.75 18.82
N ILE A 174 10.21 4.02 18.50
CA ILE A 174 11.06 4.84 17.62
C ILE A 174 11.95 5.85 18.36
N LYS A 175 11.79 5.97 19.69
CA LYS A 175 12.70 6.76 20.53
C LYS A 175 14.07 6.09 20.54
N ASN A 176 15.07 6.83 20.03
CA ASN A 176 16.48 6.51 20.22
C ASN A 176 16.94 6.90 21.62
#